data_AF-A0A2H4XFU9-F1
#
_entry.id   AF-A0A2H4XFU9-F1
#
_cell.length_a   1.000
_cell.length_b   1.000
_cell.length_c   1.000
_cell.angle_alpha   90.00
_cell.angle_beta   90.00
_cell.angle_gamma   90.00
#
_symmetry.space_group_name_H-M   'P 1'
#
loop_
_entity.id
_entity.type
_entity.pdbx_description
1 polymer ?
#
loop_
_entity_poly.entity_id
_entity_poly.type
_entity_poly.pdbx_seq_one_letter_code
_entity_poly.pdbx_strand_id
1 'polypeptide(L)'
;KLIDESKKLLKFKSEMEENVYNVTKERDESLSKLRTEEDKNAELSCRVDLLMKRLENMEVSEKEAVRNRLKKSFDQVHQEDNKMKEMIFEIERLRNRLQQLEVVEGDLMKTEDEYDQLERKFRTEQDRANVLSIQLEELKNQIAKNKAIEKGEAVSQEAEMRHRIRVEELKSRDLRAEVQALKEKIHDMMNKEDQLSQLQVDYSVLQNRFIEEGNKNKNMGQDVLNLTKELELSKRYSRAIRPTMNGRRMVDVPVTSTGVQTEVLNNDTSE
;
A
#
# COMPACT_ATOMS: atom_id res chain seq x y z
N LYS A 1 -38.11 -23.50 178.59
CA LYS A 1 -39.02 -22.42 178.14
C LYS A 1 -38.25 -21.16 177.75
N LEU A 2 -37.72 -20.34 178.68
CA LEU A 2 -36.93 -19.13 178.33
C LEU A 2 -35.64 -19.39 177.53
N ILE A 3 -34.93 -20.50 177.80
CA ILE A 3 -33.68 -20.85 177.08
C ILE A 3 -33.97 -21.30 175.64
N ASP A 4 -35.09 -21.99 175.39
CA ASP A 4 -35.46 -22.46 174.06
C ASP A 4 -35.95 -21.32 173.15
N GLU A 5 -36.64 -20.33 173.71
CA GLU A 5 -37.07 -19.12 173.00
C GLU A 5 -35.87 -18.23 172.64
N SER A 6 -34.90 -18.07 173.55
CA SER A 6 -33.67 -17.31 173.27
C SER A 6 -32.80 -17.95 172.18
N LYS A 7 -32.71 -19.29 172.15
CA LYS A 7 -32.04 -20.03 171.06
C LYS A 7 -32.76 -19.89 169.71
N LYS A 8 -34.10 -19.87 169.70
CA LYS A 8 -34.89 -19.62 168.48
C LYS A 8 -34.72 -18.19 167.98
N LEU A 9 -34.73 -17.21 168.88
CA LEU A 9 -34.54 -15.80 168.53
C LEU A 9 -33.14 -15.55 167.95
N LEU A 10 -32.10 -16.17 168.53
CA LEU A 10 -30.74 -16.05 168.03
C LEU A 10 -30.57 -16.69 166.64
N LYS A 11 -31.21 -17.84 166.40
CA LYS A 11 -31.27 -18.45 165.06
C LYS A 11 -31.99 -17.55 164.06
N PHE A 12 -33.15 -17.01 164.41
CA PHE A 12 -33.89 -16.11 163.53
C PHE A 12 -33.11 -14.83 163.22
N LYS A 13 -32.38 -14.30 164.21
CA LYS A 13 -31.49 -13.15 164.00
C LYS A 13 -30.34 -13.48 163.05
N SER A 14 -29.69 -14.62 163.24
CA SER A 14 -28.61 -15.09 162.34
C SER A 14 -29.13 -15.36 160.92
N GLU A 15 -30.31 -15.98 160.78
CA GLU A 15 -30.97 -16.21 159.49
C GLU A 15 -31.38 -14.90 158.81
N MET A 16 -31.82 -13.89 159.59
CA MET A 16 -32.15 -12.58 159.03
C MET A 16 -30.89 -11.81 158.62
N GLU A 17 -29.80 -11.87 159.39
CA GLU A 17 -28.52 -11.27 159.02
C GLU A 17 -27.93 -11.93 157.77
N GLU A 18 -28.04 -13.26 157.64
CA GLU A 18 -27.64 -14.00 156.45
C GLU A 18 -28.52 -13.67 155.24
N ASN A 19 -29.85 -13.58 155.41
CA ASN A 19 -30.77 -13.16 154.35
C ASN A 19 -30.52 -11.73 153.89
N VAL A 20 -30.30 -10.79 154.82
CA VAL A 20 -29.95 -9.41 154.47
C VAL A 20 -28.64 -9.39 153.71
N TYR A 21 -27.62 -10.13 154.17
CA TYR A 21 -26.35 -10.23 153.45
C TYR A 21 -26.52 -10.79 152.02
N ASN A 22 -27.28 -11.87 151.86
CA ASN A 22 -27.53 -12.49 150.56
C ASN A 22 -28.31 -11.56 149.62
N VAL A 23 -29.38 -10.91 150.09
CA VAL A 23 -30.17 -9.95 149.30
C VAL A 23 -29.32 -8.74 148.90
N THR A 24 -28.47 -8.24 149.79
CA THR A 24 -27.59 -7.10 149.49
C THR A 24 -26.56 -7.48 148.42
N LYS A 25 -25.98 -8.68 148.54
CA LYS A 25 -25.05 -9.24 147.55
C LYS A 25 -25.72 -9.47 146.19
N GLU A 26 -26.91 -10.07 146.15
CA GLU A 26 -27.69 -10.27 144.92
C GLU A 26 -28.07 -8.93 144.26
N ARG A 27 -28.41 -7.91 145.06
CA ARG A 27 -28.64 -6.55 144.57
C ARG A 27 -27.38 -5.96 143.93
N ASP A 28 -26.23 -6.09 144.58
CA ASP A 28 -24.96 -5.59 144.04
C ASP A 28 -24.53 -6.31 142.76
N GLU A 29 -24.71 -7.63 142.71
CA GLU A 29 -24.49 -8.41 141.50
C GLU A 29 -25.45 -7.99 140.37
N SER A 30 -26.71 -7.71 140.70
CA SER A 30 -27.72 -7.23 139.73
C SER A 30 -27.40 -5.82 139.22
N LEU A 31 -26.97 -4.91 140.10
CA LEU A 31 -26.51 -3.56 139.72
C LEU A 31 -25.26 -3.61 138.84
N SER A 32 -24.30 -4.49 139.16
CA SER A 32 -23.11 -4.67 138.33
C SER A 32 -23.48 -5.19 136.94
N LYS A 33 -24.40 -6.16 136.85
CA LYS A 33 -24.90 -6.67 135.56
C LYS A 33 -25.61 -5.58 134.76
N LEU A 34 -26.46 -4.78 135.41
CA LEU A 34 -27.16 -3.67 134.77
C LEU A 34 -26.16 -2.67 134.17
N ARG A 35 -25.13 -2.25 134.93
CA ARG A 35 -24.07 -1.37 134.42
C ARG A 35 -23.35 -1.96 133.21
N THR A 36 -23.00 -3.25 133.25
CA THR A 36 -22.34 -3.89 132.10
C THR A 36 -23.25 -3.96 130.87
N GLU A 37 -24.56 -4.11 131.04
CA GLU A 37 -25.51 -4.07 129.92
C GLU A 37 -25.75 -2.63 129.42
N GLU A 38 -25.77 -1.63 130.30
CA GLU A 38 -25.83 -0.21 129.93
C GLU A 38 -24.60 0.22 129.12
N ASP A 39 -23.39 -0.19 129.53
CA ASP A 39 -22.14 0.06 128.81
C ASP A 39 -22.15 -0.61 127.42
N LYS A 40 -22.59 -1.88 127.34
CA LYS A 40 -22.77 -2.58 126.06
C LYS A 40 -23.80 -1.89 125.16
N ASN A 41 -24.90 -1.41 125.73
CA ASN A 41 -25.93 -0.69 124.99
C ASN A 41 -25.40 0.63 124.42
N ALA A 42 -24.59 1.36 125.20
CA ALA A 42 -23.92 2.58 124.74
C ALA A 42 -22.92 2.29 123.60
N GLU A 43 -22.12 1.23 123.72
CA GLU A 43 -21.19 0.79 122.66
C GLU A 43 -21.95 0.40 121.38
N LEU A 44 -23.02 -0.38 121.51
CA LEU A 44 -23.88 -0.77 120.39
C LEU A 44 -24.53 0.44 119.72
N SER A 45 -25.03 1.40 120.50
CA SER A 45 -25.60 2.64 119.96
C SER A 45 -24.56 3.42 119.14
N CYS A 46 -23.33 3.57 119.66
CA CYS A 46 -22.24 4.21 118.93
C CYS A 46 -21.89 3.46 117.64
N ARG A 47 -21.91 2.12 117.68
CA ARG A 47 -21.69 1.28 116.49
C ARG A 47 -22.80 1.42 115.45
N VAL A 48 -24.06 1.52 115.88
CA VAL A 48 -25.20 1.78 114.99
C VAL A 48 -25.04 3.14 114.32
N ASP A 49 -24.69 4.19 115.07
CA ASP A 49 -24.48 5.54 114.51
C ASP A 49 -23.35 5.55 113.47
N LEU A 50 -22.26 4.81 113.72
CA LEU A 50 -21.17 4.68 112.76
C LEU A 50 -21.61 3.94 111.49
N LEU A 51 -22.41 2.87 111.62
CA LEU A 51 -22.94 2.11 110.49
C LEU A 51 -23.95 2.93 109.68
N MET A 52 -24.80 3.72 110.34
CA MET A 52 -25.72 4.67 109.70
C MET A 52 -24.97 5.68 108.85
N LYS A 53 -23.96 6.36 109.41
CA LYS A 53 -23.10 7.29 108.65
C LYS A 53 -22.40 6.61 107.47
N ARG A 54 -21.95 5.36 107.65
CA ARG A 54 -21.33 4.58 106.57
C ARG A 54 -22.33 4.26 105.46
N LEU A 55 -23.57 3.91 105.80
CA LEU A 55 -24.65 3.66 104.86
C LEU A 55 -25.00 4.92 104.07
N GLU A 56 -25.19 6.05 104.75
CA GLU A 56 -25.45 7.36 104.11
C GLU A 56 -24.34 7.71 103.10
N ASN A 57 -23.07 7.57 103.49
CA ASN A 57 -21.94 7.82 102.60
C ASN A 57 -21.92 6.86 101.39
N MET A 58 -22.26 5.59 101.58
CA MET A 58 -22.37 4.64 100.47
C MET A 58 -23.53 4.99 99.54
N GLU A 59 -24.68 5.42 100.07
CA GLU A 59 -25.83 5.84 99.27
C GLU A 59 -25.55 7.10 98.45
N VAL A 60 -24.85 8.08 99.02
CA VAL A 60 -24.39 9.27 98.29
C VAL A 60 -23.42 8.89 97.17
N SER A 61 -22.44 8.04 97.46
CA SER A 61 -21.46 7.54 96.48
C SER A 61 -22.14 6.74 95.36
N GLU A 62 -23.14 5.92 95.67
CA GLU A 62 -23.91 5.17 94.69
C GLU A 62 -24.74 6.11 93.79
N LYS A 63 -25.43 7.09 94.37
CA LYS A 63 -26.18 8.12 93.61
C LYS A 63 -25.26 8.93 92.70
N GLU A 64 -24.04 9.25 93.14
CA GLU A 64 -23.03 9.90 92.30
C GLU A 64 -22.49 8.98 91.21
N ALA A 65 -22.23 7.70 91.52
CA ALA A 65 -21.78 6.72 90.54
C ALA A 65 -22.82 6.48 89.43
N VAL A 66 -24.11 6.38 89.79
CA VAL A 66 -25.21 6.26 88.82
C VAL A 66 -25.29 7.52 87.94
N ARG A 67 -25.26 8.72 88.54
CA ARG A 67 -25.25 9.99 87.78
C ARG A 67 -24.06 10.09 86.84
N ASN A 68 -22.87 9.72 87.29
CA ASN A 68 -21.65 9.74 86.47
C ASN A 68 -21.71 8.73 85.32
N ARG A 69 -22.26 7.53 85.54
CA ARG A 69 -22.48 6.55 84.46
C ARG A 69 -23.45 7.07 83.40
N LEU A 70 -24.57 7.65 83.83
CA LEU A 70 -25.58 8.19 82.93
C LEU A 70 -25.03 9.36 82.09
N LYS A 71 -24.24 10.25 82.72
CA LYS A 71 -23.58 11.36 82.04
C LYS A 71 -22.58 10.87 80.98
N LYS A 72 -21.73 9.90 81.32
CA LYS A 72 -20.78 9.29 80.37
C LYS A 72 -21.48 8.63 79.18
N SER A 73 -22.59 7.91 79.40
CA SER A 73 -23.35 7.32 78.29
C SER A 73 -23.95 8.37 77.37
N PHE A 74 -24.44 9.47 77.93
CA PHE A 74 -25.02 10.57 77.15
C PHE A 74 -23.96 11.31 76.33
N ASP A 75 -22.80 11.59 76.95
CA ASP A 75 -21.65 12.20 76.28
C ASP A 75 -21.13 11.32 75.14
N GLN A 76 -21.10 9.99 75.33
CA GLN A 76 -20.68 9.04 74.30
C GLN A 76 -21.66 8.96 73.12
N VAL A 77 -22.97 8.92 73.39
CA VAL A 77 -24.00 8.97 72.33
C VAL A 77 -23.91 10.28 71.55
N HIS A 78 -23.70 11.41 72.22
CA HIS A 78 -23.48 12.69 71.54
C HIS A 78 -22.20 12.70 70.69
N GLN A 79 -21.11 12.07 71.16
CA GLN A 79 -19.89 11.96 70.37
C GLN A 79 -20.07 11.07 69.14
N GLU A 80 -20.82 9.99 69.25
CA GLU A 80 -21.17 9.11 68.13
C GLU A 80 -22.09 9.81 67.12
N ASP A 81 -23.09 10.57 67.59
CA ASP A 81 -23.97 11.38 66.73
C ASP A 81 -23.18 12.48 65.99
N ASN A 82 -22.22 13.13 66.64
CA ASN A 82 -21.33 14.09 65.99
C ASN A 82 -20.47 13.42 64.90
N LYS A 83 -19.88 12.24 65.19
CA LYS A 83 -19.13 11.47 64.18
C LYS A 83 -20.02 11.03 63.02
N MET A 84 -21.26 10.65 63.28
CA MET A 84 -22.22 10.30 62.24
C MET A 84 -22.50 11.49 61.33
N LYS A 85 -22.75 12.68 61.91
CA LYS A 85 -22.95 13.92 61.14
C LYS A 85 -21.72 14.30 60.31
N GLU A 86 -20.52 14.20 60.88
CA GLU A 86 -19.27 14.42 60.15
C GLU A 86 -19.12 13.45 58.97
N MET A 87 -19.41 12.16 59.18
CA MET A 87 -19.38 11.16 58.10
C MET A 87 -20.41 11.44 57.01
N ILE A 88 -21.63 11.84 57.37
CA ILE A 88 -22.66 12.22 56.39
C ILE A 88 -22.20 13.40 55.56
N PHE A 89 -21.66 14.44 56.20
CA PHE A 89 -21.14 15.61 55.51
C PHE A 89 -19.97 15.25 54.59
N GLU A 90 -19.09 14.36 55.02
CA GLU A 90 -17.98 13.87 54.19
C GLU A 90 -18.46 13.07 52.98
N ILE A 91 -19.47 12.22 53.15
CA ILE A 91 -20.10 11.49 52.02
C ILE A 91 -20.67 12.47 51.01
N GLU A 92 -21.36 13.52 51.46
CA GLU A 92 -21.95 14.52 50.58
C GLU A 92 -20.86 15.36 49.88
N ARG A 93 -19.79 15.70 50.58
CA ARG A 93 -18.60 16.35 50.00
C ARG A 93 -17.97 15.48 48.90
N LEU A 94 -17.79 14.18 49.16
CA LEU A 94 -17.22 13.23 48.21
C LEU A 94 -18.13 13.03 46.99
N ARG A 95 -19.45 12.95 47.19
CA ARG A 95 -20.42 12.88 46.08
C ARG A 95 -20.35 14.10 45.17
N ASN A 96 -20.31 15.30 45.77
CA ASN A 96 -20.15 16.53 45.00
C ASN A 96 -18.81 16.57 44.25
N ARG A 97 -17.73 16.10 44.87
CA ARG A 97 -16.42 16.00 44.21
C ARG A 97 -16.44 15.01 43.05
N LEU A 98 -17.10 13.87 43.20
CA LEU A 98 -17.25 12.88 42.14
C LEU A 98 -17.99 13.45 40.95
N GLN A 99 -19.11 14.14 41.17
CA GLN A 99 -19.86 14.78 40.10
C GLN A 99 -19.04 15.84 39.33
N GLN A 100 -18.19 16.60 40.03
CA GLN A 100 -17.27 17.54 39.37
C GLN A 100 -16.22 16.82 38.51
N LEU A 101 -15.71 15.67 38.97
CA LEU A 101 -14.74 14.88 38.22
C LEU A 101 -15.37 14.28 36.96
N GLU A 102 -16.62 13.80 37.02
CA GLU A 102 -17.36 13.29 35.85
C GLU A 102 -17.55 14.37 34.77
N VAL A 103 -17.82 15.62 35.16
CA VAL A 103 -17.92 16.74 34.21
C VAL A 103 -16.56 17.01 33.55
N VAL A 104 -15.48 17.03 34.32
CA VAL A 104 -14.12 17.23 33.80
C VAL A 104 -13.69 16.10 32.88
N GLU A 105 -14.03 14.85 33.21
CA GLU A 105 -13.79 13.68 32.36
C GLU A 105 -14.57 13.80 31.03
N GLY A 106 -15.83 14.24 31.08
CA GLY A 106 -16.63 14.50 29.88
C GLY A 106 -16.04 15.58 28.98
N ASP A 107 -15.52 16.67 29.55
CA ASP A 107 -14.83 17.71 28.77
C ASP A 107 -13.48 17.22 28.23
N LEU A 108 -12.76 16.39 28.98
CA LEU A 108 -11.52 15.78 28.52
C LEU A 108 -11.75 14.86 27.31
N MET A 109 -12.81 14.04 27.32
CA MET A 109 -13.17 13.20 26.18
C MET A 109 -13.49 14.03 24.93
N LYS A 110 -14.19 15.17 25.07
CA LYS A 110 -14.43 16.07 23.93
C LYS A 110 -13.12 16.62 23.35
N THR A 111 -12.19 17.00 24.21
CA THR A 111 -10.88 17.51 23.75
C THR A 111 -10.04 16.42 23.07
N GLU A 112 -10.18 15.16 23.49
CA GLU A 112 -9.55 14.02 22.83
C GLU A 112 -10.12 13.81 21.42
N ASP A 113 -11.45 13.83 21.27
CA ASP A 113 -12.12 13.76 19.97
C ASP A 113 -11.71 14.91 19.02
N GLU A 114 -11.53 16.13 19.56
CA GLU A 114 -11.04 17.28 18.81
C GLU A 114 -9.59 17.11 18.35
N TYR A 115 -8.75 16.53 19.22
CA TYR A 115 -7.35 16.23 18.88
C TYR A 115 -7.26 15.19 17.75
N ASP A 116 -8.04 14.11 17.83
CA ASP A 116 -8.10 13.08 16.78
C ASP A 116 -8.60 13.63 15.43
N GLN A 117 -9.54 14.58 15.46
CA GLN A 117 -9.97 15.29 14.26
C GLN A 117 -8.87 16.18 13.70
N LEU A 118 -8.13 16.89 14.56
CA LEU A 118 -7.03 17.75 14.16
C LEU A 118 -5.87 16.93 13.56
N GLU A 119 -5.55 15.78 14.15
CA GLU A 119 -4.51 14.89 13.63
C GLU A 119 -4.86 14.36 12.23
N ARG A 120 -6.11 13.93 12.01
CA ARG A 120 -6.58 13.51 10.68
C ARG A 120 -6.49 14.64 9.65
N LYS A 121 -6.89 15.86 10.02
CA LYS A 121 -6.74 17.05 9.16
C LYS A 121 -5.29 17.35 8.85
N PHE A 122 -4.41 17.26 9.85
CA PHE A 122 -2.98 17.49 9.68
C PHE A 122 -2.37 16.50 8.69
N ARG A 123 -2.66 15.19 8.82
CA ARG A 123 -2.21 14.17 7.85
C ARG A 123 -2.70 14.45 6.44
N THR A 124 -3.99 14.81 6.30
CA THR A 124 -4.57 15.15 5.00
C THR A 124 -3.90 16.37 4.37
N GLU A 125 -3.60 17.40 5.16
CA GLU A 125 -2.93 18.61 4.68
C GLU A 125 -1.46 18.34 4.34
N GLN A 126 -0.79 17.45 5.09
CA GLN A 126 0.55 16.99 4.78
C GLN A 126 0.59 16.24 3.44
N ASP A 127 -0.36 15.35 3.19
CA ASP A 127 -0.49 14.64 1.91
C ASP A 127 -0.73 15.63 0.76
N ARG A 128 -1.61 16.61 0.97
CA ARG A 128 -1.87 17.68 0.00
C ARG A 128 -0.61 18.50 -0.29
N ALA A 129 0.16 18.87 0.73
CA ALA A 129 1.42 19.59 0.57
C ALA A 129 2.46 18.76 -0.21
N ASN A 130 2.53 17.45 0.05
CA ASN A 130 3.42 16.53 -0.68
C ASN A 130 3.07 16.48 -2.18
N VAL A 131 1.78 16.33 -2.52
CA VAL A 131 1.30 16.35 -3.91
C VAL A 131 1.66 17.66 -4.61
N LEU A 132 1.39 18.80 -3.95
CA LEU A 132 1.72 20.12 -4.48
C LEU A 132 3.23 20.29 -4.67
N SER A 133 4.06 19.76 -3.78
CA SER A 133 5.52 19.79 -3.91
C SER A 133 6.01 19.02 -5.13
N ILE A 134 5.43 17.85 -5.42
CA ILE A 134 5.76 17.05 -6.61
C ILE A 134 5.38 17.83 -7.88
N GLN A 135 4.18 18.39 -7.94
CA GLN A 135 3.71 19.18 -9.08
C GLN A 135 4.59 20.41 -9.33
N LEU A 136 5.02 21.08 -8.26
CA LEU A 136 5.91 22.23 -8.36
C LEU A 136 7.27 21.84 -8.95
N GLU A 137 7.83 20.71 -8.52
CA GLU A 137 9.09 20.21 -9.07
C GLU A 137 8.98 19.80 -10.54
N GLU A 138 7.87 19.18 -10.93
CA GLU A 138 7.59 18.88 -12.33
C GLU A 138 7.51 20.15 -13.18
N LEU A 139 6.80 21.18 -12.71
CA LEU A 139 6.70 22.47 -13.41
C LEU A 139 8.05 23.17 -13.50
N LYS A 140 8.88 23.13 -12.45
CA LYS A 140 10.26 23.65 -12.50
C LYS A 140 11.08 22.96 -13.58
N ASN A 141 11.00 21.64 -13.67
CA ASN A 141 11.71 20.87 -14.69
C ASN A 141 11.21 21.20 -16.10
N GLN A 142 9.91 21.35 -16.30
CA GLN A 142 9.34 21.79 -17.58
C GLN A 142 9.80 23.20 -17.96
N ILE A 143 9.81 24.15 -17.00
CA ILE A 143 10.32 25.51 -17.21
C ILE A 143 11.81 25.48 -17.55
N ALA A 144 12.62 24.69 -16.84
CA ALA A 144 14.04 24.56 -17.11
C ALA A 144 14.30 24.03 -18.53
N LYS A 145 13.55 23.00 -18.94
CA LYS A 145 13.60 22.46 -20.31
C LYS A 145 13.22 23.51 -21.34
N ASN A 146 12.12 24.25 -21.12
CA ASN A 146 11.69 25.32 -22.03
C ASN A 146 12.72 26.45 -22.12
N LYS A 147 13.32 26.85 -20.99
CA LYS A 147 14.41 27.84 -20.98
C LYS A 147 15.64 27.36 -21.74
N ALA A 148 16.02 26.09 -21.62
CA ALA A 148 17.12 25.52 -22.39
C ALA A 148 16.80 25.53 -23.90
N ILE A 149 15.53 25.28 -24.27
CA ILE A 149 15.07 25.40 -25.66
C ILE A 149 15.14 26.85 -26.16
N GLU A 150 14.65 27.81 -25.38
CA GLU A 150 14.68 29.25 -25.73
C GLU A 150 16.11 29.79 -25.88
N LYS A 151 17.03 29.32 -25.04
CA LYS A 151 18.47 29.64 -25.14
C LYS A 151 19.19 28.92 -26.28
N GLY A 152 18.53 27.95 -26.93
CA GLY A 152 19.14 27.11 -27.96
C GLY A 152 20.12 26.06 -27.42
N GLU A 153 20.18 25.84 -26.11
CA GLU A 153 20.99 24.80 -25.47
C GLU A 153 20.35 23.40 -25.64
N ALA A 154 19.04 23.34 -25.89
CA ALA A 154 18.30 22.11 -26.18
C ALA A 154 17.46 22.26 -27.46
N VAL A 155 17.38 21.20 -28.26
CA VAL A 155 16.56 21.18 -29.48
C VAL A 155 15.11 20.92 -29.11
N SER A 156 14.21 21.79 -29.54
CA SER A 156 12.76 21.55 -29.41
C SER A 156 12.35 20.31 -30.21
N GLN A 157 11.44 19.51 -29.65
CA GLN A 157 10.86 18.35 -30.35
C GLN A 157 10.27 18.73 -31.71
N GLU A 158 9.67 19.92 -31.82
CA GLU A 158 9.15 20.43 -33.10
C GLU A 158 10.27 20.67 -34.12
N ALA A 159 11.40 21.24 -33.69
CA ALA A 159 12.54 21.50 -34.56
C ALA A 159 13.16 20.19 -35.08
N GLU A 160 13.22 19.17 -34.23
CA GLU A 160 13.67 17.83 -34.60
C GLU A 160 12.73 17.19 -35.65
N MET A 161 11.41 17.26 -35.42
CA MET A 161 10.41 16.74 -36.37
C MET A 161 10.47 17.48 -37.71
N ARG A 162 10.59 18.81 -37.70
CA ARG A 162 10.80 19.62 -38.91
C ARG A 162 12.08 19.23 -39.66
N HIS A 163 13.16 18.88 -38.95
CA HIS A 163 14.37 18.38 -39.60
C HIS A 163 14.15 17.02 -40.28
N ARG A 164 13.50 16.07 -39.59
CA ARG A 164 13.17 14.75 -40.18
C ARG A 164 12.30 14.88 -41.43
N ILE A 165 11.29 15.74 -41.40
CA ILE A 165 10.42 16.00 -42.56
C ILE A 165 11.26 16.50 -43.74
N ARG A 166 12.15 17.48 -43.54
CA ARG A 166 13.01 17.99 -44.61
C ARG A 166 13.89 16.89 -45.22
N VAL A 167 14.44 16.01 -44.40
CA VAL A 167 15.25 14.88 -44.86
C VAL A 167 14.42 13.91 -45.70
N GLU A 168 13.22 13.52 -45.24
CA GLU A 168 12.37 12.62 -46.03
C GLU A 168 11.81 13.25 -47.30
N GLU A 169 11.54 14.56 -47.28
CA GLU A 169 11.16 15.27 -48.50
C GLU A 169 12.27 15.26 -49.55
N LEU A 170 13.54 15.40 -49.15
CA LEU A 170 14.68 15.29 -50.06
C LEU A 170 14.79 13.87 -50.63
N LYS A 171 14.78 12.84 -49.77
CA LYS A 171 14.79 11.45 -50.25
C LYS A 171 13.62 11.14 -51.19
N SER A 172 12.43 11.67 -50.89
CA SER A 172 11.26 11.50 -51.74
C SER A 172 11.43 12.19 -53.10
N ARG A 173 12.12 13.34 -53.17
CA ARG A 173 12.48 14.00 -54.44
C ARG A 173 13.47 13.14 -55.23
N ASP A 174 14.51 12.63 -54.59
CA ASP A 174 15.53 11.80 -55.24
C ASP A 174 14.93 10.51 -55.81
N LEU A 175 14.12 9.80 -55.02
CA LEU A 175 13.41 8.61 -55.48
C LEU A 175 12.47 8.91 -56.66
N ARG A 176 11.82 10.07 -56.69
CA ARG A 176 11.00 10.47 -57.86
C ARG A 176 11.86 10.66 -59.11
N ALA A 177 13.03 11.27 -58.98
CA ALA A 177 13.96 11.45 -60.09
C ALA A 177 14.49 10.10 -60.60
N GLU A 178 14.84 9.18 -59.69
CA GLU A 178 15.25 7.82 -60.04
C GLU A 178 14.15 7.05 -60.78
N VAL A 179 12.90 7.13 -60.31
CA VAL A 179 11.76 6.52 -61.00
C VAL A 179 11.59 7.08 -62.41
N GLN A 180 11.78 8.38 -62.60
CA GLN A 180 11.70 9.00 -63.92
C GLN A 180 12.82 8.52 -64.85
N ALA A 181 14.07 8.47 -64.36
CA ALA A 181 15.20 7.95 -65.12
C ALA A 181 15.02 6.46 -65.49
N LEU A 182 14.45 5.66 -64.59
CA LEU A 182 14.11 4.26 -64.88
C LEU A 182 13.02 4.15 -65.94
N LYS A 183 11.99 5.01 -65.92
CA LYS A 183 10.96 5.05 -66.97
C LYS A 183 11.55 5.39 -68.34
N GLU A 184 12.46 6.36 -68.40
CA GLU A 184 13.16 6.73 -69.64
C GLU A 184 13.99 5.55 -70.16
N LYS A 185 14.74 4.89 -69.27
CA LYS A 185 15.51 3.69 -69.62
C LYS A 185 14.64 2.55 -70.13
N ILE A 186 13.43 2.38 -69.59
CA ILE A 186 12.46 1.39 -70.09
C ILE A 186 12.02 1.74 -71.51
N HIS A 187 11.64 3.00 -71.78
CA HIS A 187 11.27 3.41 -73.14
C HIS A 187 12.43 3.20 -74.13
N ASP A 188 13.67 3.48 -73.74
CA ASP A 188 14.85 3.20 -74.59
C ASP A 188 15.03 1.72 -74.88
N MET A 189 14.80 0.84 -73.88
CA MET A 189 14.86 -0.61 -74.08
C MET A 189 13.73 -1.09 -74.98
N MET A 190 12.51 -0.57 -74.82
CA MET A 190 11.38 -0.87 -75.70
C MET A 190 11.70 -0.48 -77.16
N ASN A 191 12.24 0.72 -77.39
CA ASN A 191 12.66 1.15 -78.72
C ASN A 191 13.72 0.22 -79.33
N LYS A 192 14.68 -0.26 -78.52
CA LYS A 192 15.69 -1.23 -78.97
C LYS A 192 15.09 -2.61 -79.27
N GLU A 193 14.09 -3.03 -78.50
CA GLU A 193 13.37 -4.29 -78.73
C GLU A 193 12.55 -4.24 -80.03
N ASP A 194 11.91 -3.11 -80.33
CA ASP A 194 11.22 -2.88 -81.60
C ASP A 194 12.19 -2.93 -82.79
N GLN A 195 13.36 -2.28 -82.66
CA GLN A 195 14.42 -2.33 -83.68
C GLN A 195 14.95 -3.75 -83.89
N LEU A 196 15.16 -4.50 -82.80
CA LEU A 196 15.62 -5.89 -82.86
C LEU A 196 14.57 -6.78 -83.55
N SER A 197 13.29 -6.57 -83.25
CA SER A 197 12.18 -7.28 -83.88
C SER A 197 12.13 -7.01 -85.38
N GLN A 198 12.34 -5.76 -85.81
CA GLN A 198 12.44 -5.40 -87.23
C GLN A 198 13.62 -6.09 -87.92
N LEU A 199 14.81 -6.06 -87.31
CA LEU A 199 15.99 -6.74 -87.85
C LEU A 199 15.80 -8.25 -87.97
N GLN A 200 15.08 -8.88 -87.03
CA GLN A 200 14.78 -10.32 -87.09
C GLN A 200 13.88 -10.68 -88.28
N VAL A 201 12.92 -9.81 -88.62
CA VAL A 201 12.09 -9.95 -89.82
C VAL A 201 12.93 -9.79 -91.07
N ASP A 202 13.75 -8.74 -91.16
CA ASP A 202 14.62 -8.49 -92.32
C ASP A 202 15.61 -9.64 -92.55
N TYR A 203 16.20 -10.17 -91.48
CA TYR A 203 17.07 -11.34 -91.54
C TYR A 203 16.35 -12.56 -92.12
N SER A 204 15.12 -12.82 -91.70
CA SER A 204 14.30 -13.93 -92.20
C SER A 204 13.95 -13.77 -93.67
N VAL A 205 13.65 -12.54 -94.14
CA VAL A 205 13.42 -12.23 -95.56
C VAL A 205 14.70 -12.47 -96.38
N LEU A 206 15.85 -11.99 -95.90
CA LEU A 206 17.13 -12.18 -96.60
C LEU A 206 17.52 -13.65 -96.67
N GLN A 207 17.29 -14.41 -95.58
CA GLN A 207 17.51 -15.85 -95.53
C GLN A 207 16.66 -16.60 -96.56
N ASN A 208 15.37 -16.27 -96.67
CA ASN A 208 14.48 -16.86 -97.68
C ASN A 208 14.94 -16.54 -99.10
N ARG A 209 15.33 -15.28 -99.37
CA ARG A 209 15.88 -14.88 -100.68
C ARG A 209 17.16 -15.64 -101.02
N PHE A 210 18.06 -15.83 -100.06
CA PHE A 210 19.29 -16.59 -100.25
C PHE A 210 19.00 -18.06 -100.62
N ILE A 211 18.03 -18.69 -99.97
CA ILE A 211 17.59 -20.05 -100.30
C ILE A 211 16.98 -20.10 -101.71
N GLU A 212 16.12 -19.14 -102.06
CA GLU A 212 15.49 -19.06 -103.37
C GLU A 212 16.52 -18.89 -104.50
N GLU A 213 17.50 -18.01 -104.31
CA GLU A 213 18.59 -17.79 -105.27
C GLU A 213 19.48 -19.04 -105.39
N GLY A 214 19.75 -19.72 -104.28
CA GLY A 214 20.42 -21.02 -104.29
C GLY A 214 19.66 -22.08 -105.10
N ASN A 215 18.33 -22.11 -105.00
CA ASN A 215 17.48 -23.01 -105.80
C ASN A 215 17.44 -22.61 -107.28
N LYS A 216 17.35 -21.30 -107.59
CA LYS A 216 17.45 -20.79 -108.98
C LYS A 216 18.78 -21.16 -109.61
N ASN A 217 19.88 -21.00 -108.88
CA ASN A 217 21.22 -21.35 -109.35
C ASN A 217 21.36 -22.86 -109.61
N LYS A 218 20.77 -23.72 -108.75
CA LYS A 218 20.69 -25.17 -109.00
C LYS A 218 19.90 -25.52 -110.26
N ASN A 219 18.72 -24.91 -110.44
CA ASN A 219 17.88 -25.12 -111.61
C ASN A 219 18.59 -24.65 -112.90
N MET A 220 19.16 -23.45 -112.88
CA MET A 220 19.96 -22.93 -113.99
C MET A 220 21.16 -23.84 -114.30
N GLY A 221 21.86 -24.33 -113.26
CA GLY A 221 22.93 -25.32 -113.43
C GLY A 221 22.45 -26.60 -114.11
N GLN A 222 21.24 -27.07 -113.78
CA GLN A 222 20.62 -28.22 -114.44
C GLN A 222 20.23 -27.92 -115.89
N ASP A 223 19.67 -26.74 -116.19
CA ASP A 223 19.31 -26.30 -117.53
C ASP A 223 20.54 -26.17 -118.43
N VAL A 224 21.62 -25.56 -117.93
CA VAL A 224 22.92 -25.48 -118.63
C VAL A 224 23.44 -26.88 -118.95
N LEU A 225 23.34 -27.83 -118.01
CA LEU A 225 23.77 -29.20 -118.21
C LEU A 225 22.91 -29.92 -119.27
N ASN A 226 21.61 -29.68 -119.28
CA ASN A 226 20.68 -30.21 -120.29
C ASN A 226 20.97 -29.65 -121.68
N LEU A 227 21.07 -28.32 -121.82
CA LEU A 227 21.42 -27.64 -123.07
C LEU A 227 22.79 -28.07 -123.59
N THR A 228 23.76 -28.30 -122.71
CA THR A 228 25.08 -28.82 -123.09
C THR A 228 24.98 -30.21 -123.71
N LYS A 229 24.14 -31.10 -123.15
CA LYS A 229 23.87 -32.42 -123.73
C LYS A 229 23.17 -32.31 -125.09
N GLU A 230 22.16 -31.47 -125.22
CA GLU A 230 21.44 -31.24 -126.49
C GLU A 230 22.35 -30.66 -127.57
N LEU A 231 23.20 -29.69 -127.22
CA LEU A 231 24.19 -29.12 -128.12
C LEU A 231 25.17 -30.19 -128.60
N GLU A 232 25.61 -31.08 -127.72
CA GLU A 232 26.49 -32.21 -128.08
C GLU A 232 25.78 -33.21 -129.01
N LEU A 233 24.50 -33.52 -128.77
CA LEU A 233 23.68 -34.32 -129.68
C LEU A 233 23.51 -33.63 -131.04
N SER A 234 23.19 -32.34 -131.08
CA SER A 234 23.04 -31.54 -132.30
C SER A 234 24.35 -31.49 -133.10
N LYS A 235 25.50 -31.33 -132.43
CA LYS A 235 26.84 -31.44 -133.06
C LYS A 235 27.04 -32.81 -133.70
N ARG A 236 26.62 -33.91 -133.03
CA ARG A 236 26.70 -35.27 -133.59
C ARG A 236 25.75 -35.48 -134.77
N TYR A 237 24.49 -35.05 -134.67
CA TYR A 237 23.53 -35.09 -135.79
C TYR A 237 24.01 -34.27 -137.00
N SER A 238 24.53 -33.06 -136.76
CA SER A 238 25.11 -32.19 -137.80
C SER A 238 26.36 -32.77 -138.46
N ARG A 239 27.09 -33.65 -137.76
CA ARG A 239 28.19 -34.44 -138.35
C ARG A 239 27.66 -35.60 -139.21
N ALA A 240 26.50 -36.18 -138.86
CA ALA A 240 25.90 -37.32 -139.56
C ALA A 240 25.12 -36.93 -140.84
N ILE A 241 24.52 -35.72 -140.90
CA ILE A 241 23.64 -35.29 -142.00
C ILE A 241 24.40 -34.64 -143.18
N ARG A 242 25.72 -34.37 -143.07
CA ARG A 242 26.51 -33.90 -144.22
C ARG A 242 26.74 -35.04 -145.21
N PRO A 243 26.26 -34.97 -146.47
CA PRO A 243 26.65 -35.92 -147.50
C PRO A 243 28.11 -35.63 -147.89
N THR A 244 29.06 -36.43 -147.40
CA THR A 244 30.48 -36.26 -147.75
C THR A 244 30.86 -37.18 -148.90
N MET A 245 31.01 -36.63 -150.09
CA MET A 245 31.75 -37.28 -151.18
C MET A 245 33.25 -36.97 -150.99
N ASN A 246 34.04 -38.00 -150.68
CA ASN A 246 35.50 -38.04 -150.79
C ASN A 246 36.36 -37.37 -149.68
N GLY A 247 36.28 -37.91 -148.46
CA GLY A 247 37.46 -38.16 -147.61
C GLY A 247 38.45 -37.01 -147.32
N ARG A 248 38.09 -36.09 -146.41
CA ARG A 248 39.00 -35.40 -145.47
C ARG A 248 38.19 -34.78 -144.34
N ARG A 249 38.60 -35.01 -143.07
CA ARG A 249 37.92 -34.45 -141.88
C ARG A 249 38.04 -32.93 -141.91
N MET A 250 36.90 -32.21 -141.90
CA MET A 250 36.92 -30.78 -141.56
C MET A 250 37.10 -30.64 -140.04
N VAL A 251 38.31 -30.25 -139.67
CA VAL A 251 38.80 -29.76 -138.37
C VAL A 251 39.01 -28.26 -138.60
N ASP A 252 38.70 -27.27 -137.77
CA ASP A 252 38.00 -27.02 -136.50
C ASP A 252 37.66 -25.51 -136.55
N VAL A 253 36.78 -24.97 -135.69
CA VAL A 253 36.85 -23.54 -135.35
C VAL A 253 36.75 -23.37 -133.83
N PRO A 254 37.84 -22.99 -133.14
CA PRO A 254 37.75 -22.50 -131.77
C PRO A 254 37.14 -21.10 -131.81
N VAL A 255 35.96 -20.94 -131.21
CA VAL A 255 35.37 -19.62 -130.99
C VAL A 255 36.01 -19.06 -129.72
N THR A 256 36.97 -18.15 -129.86
CA THR A 256 37.48 -17.34 -128.76
C THR A 256 36.42 -16.30 -128.41
N SER A 257 35.79 -16.44 -127.25
CA SER A 257 34.86 -15.41 -126.75
C SER A 257 35.67 -14.28 -126.10
N THR A 258 35.53 -13.07 -126.63
CA THR A 258 36.06 -11.82 -126.08
C THR A 258 35.43 -11.52 -124.72
N GLY A 259 36.25 -11.40 -123.68
CA GLY A 259 35.82 -10.92 -122.35
C GLY A 259 35.59 -9.40 -122.36
N VAL A 260 34.44 -8.96 -121.86
CA VAL A 260 34.12 -7.55 -121.62
C VAL A 260 34.48 -7.23 -120.18
N GLN A 261 35.43 -6.31 -119.96
CA GLN A 261 35.74 -5.74 -118.66
C GLN A 261 34.60 -4.82 -118.21
N THR A 262 34.07 -5.05 -117.01
CA THR A 262 33.27 -4.05 -116.29
C THR A 262 34.07 -3.61 -115.06
N GLU A 263 34.36 -2.31 -115.00
CA GLU A 263 35.13 -1.66 -113.93
C GLU A 263 34.44 -1.76 -112.56
N VAL A 264 35.26 -1.84 -111.52
CA VAL A 264 34.86 -1.75 -110.10
C VAL A 264 34.89 -0.27 -109.71
N LEU A 265 33.73 0.33 -109.44
CA LEU A 265 33.65 1.63 -108.79
C LEU A 265 33.71 1.42 -107.27
N ASN A 266 34.89 1.69 -106.71
CA ASN A 266 35.07 1.95 -105.29
C ASN A 266 34.32 3.23 -104.93
N ASN A 267 33.36 3.15 -104.01
CA ASN A 267 32.92 4.30 -103.23
C ASN A 267 33.12 3.97 -101.75
N ASP A 268 34.32 4.29 -101.28
CA ASP A 268 34.54 4.63 -99.88
C ASP A 268 33.88 5.99 -99.61
N THR A 269 32.87 6.02 -98.76
CA THR A 269 32.52 7.22 -98.00
C THR A 269 32.35 6.85 -96.55
N SER A 270 33.31 7.32 -95.77
CA SER A 270 33.33 7.40 -94.32
C SER A 270 32.17 8.27 -93.80
N GLU A 271 31.43 7.75 -92.82
CA GLU A 271 31.13 8.34 -91.48
C GLU A 271 30.20 7.41 -90.70
#